data_AF-A0A1D2AHI6-F1
#
_entry.id   AF-A0A1D2AHI6-F1
#
_cell.length_a   1.000
_cell.length_b   1.000
_cell.length_c   1.000
_cell.angle_alpha   90.00
_cell.angle_beta   90.00
_cell.angle_gamma   90.00
#
_symmetry.space_group_name_H-M   'P 1'
#
loop_
_entity.id
_entity.type
_entity.pdbx_description
1 polymer ?
#
loop_
_entity_poly.entity_id
_entity_poly.type
_entity_poly.pdbx_seq_one_letter_code
_entity_poly.pdbx_strand_id
1 'polypeptide(L)'
;FYDSLDVLCNQLKGREITFRNTEIYNREEYWAKFGSVAKLVSHESSKLCMALAQPPMPATKEQEALVASLEKACLAFVSAATELPRSQGSTLSGEVAHSTWQILKAVQNLLQVFIKAGAAHLQAVGTVWEKCNVVETIPKDNKDAVSCILKGQYGIIQDATEELETAIRTDDMEAESGERIPVRNGFTQPPEIYLVCAG
;
A
#
# COMPACT_ATOMS: atom_id res chain seq x y z
N PHE A 1 -14.64 16.58 11.21
CA PHE A 1 -13.78 15.39 11.08
C PHE A 1 -13.42 15.03 9.64
N TYR A 2 -14.37 14.70 8.76
CA TYR A 2 -14.06 14.24 7.39
C TYR A 2 -13.16 15.20 6.59
N ASP A 3 -13.48 16.50 6.60
CA ASP A 3 -12.67 17.53 5.92
C ASP A 3 -11.29 17.70 6.58
N SER A 4 -11.24 17.59 7.91
CA SER A 4 -9.99 17.63 8.68
C SER A 4 -9.06 16.45 8.31
N LEU A 5 -9.61 15.25 8.07
CA LEU A 5 -8.86 14.10 7.58
C LEU A 5 -8.32 14.33 6.18
N ASP A 6 -9.08 15.00 5.30
CA ASP A 6 -8.62 15.29 3.95
C ASP A 6 -7.38 16.18 3.95
N VAL A 7 -7.41 17.26 4.74
CA VAL A 7 -6.25 18.15 4.94
C VAL A 7 -5.06 17.36 5.48
N LEU A 8 -5.26 16.54 6.52
CA LEU A 8 -4.18 15.72 7.11
C LEU A 8 -3.61 14.71 6.09
N CYS A 9 -4.46 14.07 5.29
CA CYS A 9 -4.01 13.16 4.24
C CYS A 9 -3.17 13.87 3.18
N ASN A 10 -3.55 15.10 2.81
CA ASN A 10 -2.79 15.91 1.86
C ASN A 10 -1.42 16.32 2.44
N GLN A 11 -1.36 16.70 3.71
CA GLN A 11 -0.10 17.02 4.41
C GLN A 11 0.84 15.81 4.52
N LEU A 12 0.30 14.63 4.89
CA LEU A 12 1.06 13.37 4.91
C LEU A 12 1.61 13.02 3.53
N LYS A 13 0.78 13.15 2.48
CA LYS A 13 1.17 12.88 1.09
C LYS A 13 2.28 13.81 0.61
N GLY A 14 2.20 15.09 0.99
CA GLY A 14 3.23 16.10 0.69
C GLY A 14 4.52 15.96 1.52
N ARG A 15 4.57 15.03 2.49
CA ARG A 15 5.65 14.92 3.48
C ARG A 15 5.88 16.21 4.29
N GLU A 16 4.82 17.00 4.46
CA GLU A 16 4.86 18.30 5.14
C GLU A 16 4.76 18.16 6.67
N ILE A 17 4.70 16.93 7.17
CA ILE A 17 4.59 16.69 8.62
C ILE A 17 5.92 16.88 9.31
N THR A 18 5.86 17.70 10.36
CA THR A 18 6.99 17.97 11.22
C THR A 18 7.05 16.91 12.32
N PHE A 19 7.99 15.99 12.19
CA PHE A 19 8.39 15.09 13.28
C PHE A 19 9.00 15.88 14.43
N ARG A 20 8.62 15.53 15.67
CA ARG A 20 9.12 16.18 16.88
C ARG A 20 10.60 15.89 17.06
N ASN A 21 11.32 16.89 17.57
CA ASN A 21 12.69 16.71 18.03
C ASN A 21 12.62 16.29 19.50
N THR A 22 12.77 15.00 19.78
CA THR A 22 12.70 14.46 21.14
C THR A 22 14.08 13.97 21.55
N GLU A 23 14.62 14.49 22.66
CA GLU A 23 15.95 14.12 23.16
C GLU A 23 15.97 12.72 23.80
N ILE A 24 14.82 12.26 24.30
CA ILE A 24 14.65 10.94 24.93
C ILE A 24 13.76 10.09 24.03
N TYR A 25 14.36 9.10 23.38
CA TYR A 25 13.66 8.16 22.50
C TYR A 25 13.88 6.73 22.97
N ASN A 26 12.79 6.06 23.31
CA ASN A 26 12.78 4.62 23.54
C ASN A 26 12.10 3.95 22.33
N ARG A 27 12.87 3.13 21.62
CA ARG A 27 12.42 2.41 20.42
C ARG A 27 11.24 1.48 20.73
N GLU A 28 11.34 0.70 21.79
CA GLU A 28 10.32 -0.30 22.14
C GLU A 28 9.01 0.37 22.55
N GLU A 29 9.08 1.40 23.39
CA GLU A 29 7.91 2.17 23.82
C GLU A 29 7.23 2.85 22.64
N TYR A 30 8.01 3.45 21.72
CA TYR A 30 7.48 4.07 20.51
C TYR A 30 6.69 3.06 19.67
N TRP A 31 7.30 1.92 19.33
CA TRP A 31 6.65 0.93 18.46
C TRP A 31 5.46 0.24 19.15
N ALA A 32 5.54 0.00 20.46
CA ALA A 32 4.41 -0.50 21.24
C ALA A 32 3.24 0.49 21.22
N LYS A 33 3.52 1.78 21.46
CA LYS A 33 2.50 2.84 21.39
C LYS A 33 1.92 2.94 20.00
N PHE A 34 2.75 3.07 18.96
CA PHE A 34 2.32 3.23 17.57
C PHE A 34 1.45 2.06 17.09
N GLY A 35 1.84 0.81 17.41
CA GLY A 35 1.02 -0.36 17.14
C GLY A 35 -0.30 -0.38 17.93
N SER A 36 -0.27 0.03 19.20
CA SER A 36 -1.46 0.11 20.05
C SER A 36 -2.49 1.10 19.51
N VAL A 37 -2.07 2.30 19.11
CA VAL A 37 -2.99 3.31 18.56
C VAL A 37 -3.49 2.92 17.16
N ALA A 38 -2.73 2.19 16.35
CA ALA A 38 -3.23 1.62 15.09
C ALA A 38 -4.35 0.57 15.34
N LYS A 39 -4.17 -0.30 16.36
CA LYS A 39 -5.20 -1.26 16.79
C LYS A 39 -6.45 -0.55 17.30
N LEU A 40 -6.30 0.59 17.98
CA LEU A 40 -7.43 1.41 18.41
C LEU A 40 -8.22 1.97 17.21
N VAL A 41 -7.54 2.47 16.17
CA VAL A 41 -8.21 2.94 14.93
C VAL A 41 -9.00 1.80 14.28
N SER A 42 -8.40 0.62 14.18
CA SER A 42 -9.07 -0.59 13.67
C SER A 42 -10.32 -0.92 14.48
N HIS A 43 -10.21 -0.90 15.81
CA HIS A 43 -11.32 -1.20 16.73
C HIS A 43 -12.48 -0.19 16.61
N GLU A 44 -12.20 1.11 16.59
CA GLU A 44 -13.25 2.13 16.43
C GLU A 44 -13.91 2.07 15.04
N SER A 45 -13.13 1.72 14.01
CA SER A 45 -13.65 1.49 12.65
C SER A 45 -14.61 0.30 12.61
N SER A 46 -14.31 -0.78 13.35
CA SER A 46 -15.21 -1.94 13.49
C SER A 46 -16.53 -1.57 14.15
N LYS A 47 -16.52 -0.74 15.22
CA LYS A 47 -17.76 -0.26 15.85
C LYS A 47 -18.63 0.52 14.87
N LEU A 48 -18.03 1.42 14.11
CA LEU A 48 -18.73 2.21 13.10
C LEU A 48 -19.35 1.31 12.03
N CYS A 49 -18.63 0.28 11.59
CA CYS A 49 -19.13 -0.72 10.64
C CYS A 49 -20.29 -1.55 11.21
N MET A 50 -20.20 -2.01 12.46
CA MET A 50 -21.26 -2.78 13.12
C MET A 50 -22.55 -1.97 13.28
N ALA A 51 -22.42 -0.67 13.54
CA ALA A 51 -23.56 0.25 13.60
C ALA A 51 -24.30 0.37 12.26
N LEU A 52 -23.62 0.21 11.11
CA LEU A 52 -24.27 0.14 9.79
C LEU A 52 -24.95 -1.20 9.52
N ALA A 53 -24.41 -2.29 10.08
CA ALA A 53 -24.89 -3.64 9.85
C ALA A 53 -26.15 -3.99 10.68
N GLN A 54 -26.47 -3.20 11.70
CA GLN A 54 -27.60 -3.45 12.60
C GLN A 54 -28.75 -2.46 12.31
N PRO A 55 -29.79 -2.86 11.55
CA PRO A 55 -31.02 -2.08 11.45
C PRO A 55 -31.85 -2.21 12.74
N PRO A 56 -32.54 -1.14 13.20
CA PRO A 56 -32.57 0.20 12.61
C PRO A 56 -31.26 0.96 12.85
N MET A 57 -30.95 1.89 11.95
CA MET A 57 -29.76 2.72 12.05
C MET A 57 -29.73 3.48 13.40
N PRO A 58 -28.56 3.62 14.05
CA PRO A 58 -28.45 4.29 15.35
C PRO A 58 -28.98 5.72 15.30
N ALA A 59 -29.40 6.24 16.46
CA ALA A 59 -29.84 7.63 16.56
C ALA A 59 -28.68 8.60 16.23
N THR A 60 -28.99 9.81 15.75
CA THR A 60 -27.99 10.81 15.35
C THR A 60 -26.91 11.05 16.42
N LYS A 61 -27.32 11.14 17.70
CA LYS A 61 -26.40 11.31 18.82
C LYS A 61 -25.42 10.14 18.99
N GLU A 62 -25.87 8.92 18.71
CA GLU A 62 -25.03 7.71 18.78
C GLU A 62 -24.07 7.67 17.58
N GLN A 63 -24.52 8.07 16.40
CA GLN A 63 -23.67 8.22 15.22
C GLN A 63 -22.56 9.25 15.45
N GLU A 64 -22.90 10.42 16.00
CA GLU A 64 -21.94 11.46 16.37
C GLU A 64 -20.90 10.95 17.38
N ALA A 65 -21.34 10.18 18.38
CA ALA A 65 -20.44 9.58 19.37
C ALA A 65 -19.48 8.55 18.75
N LEU A 66 -19.96 7.72 17.82
CA LEU A 66 -19.11 6.76 17.08
C LEU A 66 -18.06 7.48 16.24
N VAL A 67 -18.46 8.52 15.51
CA VAL A 67 -17.55 9.33 14.68
C VAL A 67 -16.52 10.05 15.55
N ALA A 68 -16.93 10.64 16.68
CA ALA A 68 -16.03 11.32 17.61
C ALA A 68 -15.00 10.36 18.24
N SER A 69 -15.40 9.14 18.55
CA SER A 69 -14.49 8.11 19.08
C SER A 69 -13.43 7.72 18.05
N LEU A 70 -13.83 7.53 16.78
CA LEU A 70 -12.92 7.26 15.68
C LEU A 70 -11.98 8.44 15.40
N GLU A 71 -12.49 9.68 15.45
CA GLU A 71 -11.68 10.89 15.32
C GLU A 71 -10.58 10.96 16.38
N LYS A 72 -10.93 10.69 17.64
CA LYS A 72 -9.96 10.66 18.73
C LYS A 72 -8.89 9.59 18.51
N ALA A 73 -9.26 8.41 18.02
CA ALA A 73 -8.30 7.36 17.68
C ALA A 73 -7.35 7.78 16.55
N CYS A 74 -7.87 8.41 15.49
CA CYS A 74 -7.05 8.92 14.38
C CYS A 74 -6.09 10.03 14.84
N LEU A 75 -6.54 10.95 15.69
CA LEU A 75 -5.68 12.00 16.25
C LEU A 75 -4.55 11.43 17.13
N ALA A 76 -4.88 10.43 17.96
CA ALA A 76 -3.87 9.73 18.75
C ALA A 76 -2.85 9.00 17.86
N PHE A 77 -3.31 8.41 16.75
CA PHE A 77 -2.47 7.74 15.78
C PHE A 77 -1.51 8.69 15.06
N VAL A 78 -2.02 9.83 14.56
CA VAL A 78 -1.18 10.88 13.96
C VAL A 78 -0.20 11.44 14.98
N SER A 79 -0.63 11.71 16.21
CA SER A 79 0.26 12.19 17.27
C SER A 79 1.42 11.22 17.49
N ALA A 80 1.14 9.93 17.63
CA ALA A 80 2.17 8.90 17.78
C ALA A 80 3.11 8.85 16.57
N ALA A 81 2.60 8.97 15.34
CA ALA A 81 3.44 9.02 14.15
C ALA A 81 4.47 10.17 14.20
N THR A 82 4.05 11.35 14.66
CA THR A 82 4.92 12.54 14.75
C THR A 82 5.95 12.49 15.89
N GLU A 83 5.85 11.51 16.78
CA GLU A 83 6.79 11.35 17.91
C GLU A 83 8.10 10.67 17.51
N LEU A 84 8.18 10.05 16.32
CA LEU A 84 9.42 9.47 15.81
C LEU A 84 10.47 10.58 15.59
N PRO A 85 11.63 10.54 16.28
CA PRO A 85 12.65 11.56 16.08
C PRO A 85 13.26 11.48 14.68
N ARG A 86 13.58 12.64 14.10
CA ARG A 86 14.28 12.72 12.80
C ARG A 86 15.63 11.99 12.78
N SER A 87 16.28 11.89 13.95
CA SER A 87 17.55 11.14 14.12
C SER A 87 17.40 9.65 13.85
N GLN A 88 16.19 9.11 13.85
CA GLN A 88 15.92 7.70 13.49
C GLN A 88 15.95 7.44 11.99
N GLY A 89 16.15 8.47 11.15
CA GLY A 89 16.38 8.32 9.71
C GLY A 89 15.18 8.67 8.84
N SER A 90 15.47 9.26 7.68
CA SER A 90 14.46 9.79 6.75
C SER A 90 13.66 8.69 6.04
N THR A 91 14.29 7.56 5.71
CA THR A 91 13.60 6.43 5.06
C THR A 91 12.57 5.84 6.00
N LEU A 92 12.96 5.55 7.25
CA LEU A 92 12.02 5.06 8.26
C LEU A 92 10.89 6.05 8.52
N SER A 93 11.21 7.34 8.65
CA SER A 93 10.20 8.39 8.82
C SER A 93 9.21 8.42 7.65
N GLY A 94 9.70 8.18 6.42
CA GLY A 94 8.87 8.04 5.23
C GLY A 94 7.92 6.84 5.29
N GLU A 95 8.39 5.67 5.74
CA GLU A 95 7.55 4.48 5.91
C GLU A 95 6.45 4.70 6.95
N VAL A 96 6.79 5.30 8.10
CA VAL A 96 5.80 5.65 9.14
C VAL A 96 4.76 6.63 8.59
N ALA A 97 5.19 7.72 7.94
CA ALA A 97 4.27 8.69 7.34
C ALA A 97 3.37 8.05 6.26
N HIS A 98 3.95 7.16 5.44
CA HIS A 98 3.20 6.47 4.39
C HIS A 98 2.15 5.52 4.98
N SER A 99 2.51 4.71 5.97
CA SER A 99 1.56 3.84 6.67
C SER A 99 0.46 4.65 7.36
N THR A 100 0.82 5.75 8.03
CA THR A 100 -0.15 6.66 8.64
C THR A 100 -1.14 7.20 7.60
N TRP A 101 -0.63 7.65 6.45
CA TRP A 101 -1.47 8.09 5.33
C TRP A 101 -2.41 7.00 4.82
N GLN A 102 -1.92 5.79 4.59
CA GLN A 102 -2.74 4.68 4.08
C GLN A 102 -3.91 4.37 5.02
N ILE A 103 -3.66 4.33 6.33
CA ILE A 103 -4.70 4.07 7.34
C ILE A 103 -5.73 5.21 7.37
N LEU A 104 -5.29 6.47 7.42
CA LEU A 104 -6.22 7.60 7.42
C LEU A 104 -7.05 7.66 6.14
N LYS A 105 -6.45 7.31 4.98
CA LYS A 105 -7.18 7.24 3.71
C LYS A 105 -8.23 6.13 3.72
N ALA A 106 -7.90 4.96 4.28
CA ALA A 106 -8.86 3.88 4.45
C ALA A 106 -10.02 4.27 5.39
N VAL A 107 -9.72 4.97 6.50
CA VAL A 107 -10.73 5.53 7.40
C VAL A 107 -11.61 6.55 6.70
N GLN A 108 -11.03 7.44 5.90
CA GLN A 108 -11.78 8.41 5.10
C GLN A 108 -12.78 7.70 4.17
N ASN A 109 -12.35 6.64 3.49
CA ASN A 109 -13.22 5.83 2.64
C ASN A 109 -14.35 5.15 3.44
N LEU A 110 -14.05 4.62 4.63
CA LEU A 110 -15.08 4.04 5.52
C LEU A 110 -16.12 5.08 5.94
N LEU A 111 -15.70 6.30 6.30
CA LEU A 111 -16.62 7.39 6.64
C LEU A 111 -17.50 7.78 5.44
N GLN A 112 -16.97 7.81 4.22
CA GLN A 112 -17.80 8.05 3.03
C GLN A 112 -18.89 7.00 2.88
N VAL A 113 -18.56 5.73 3.10
CA VAL A 113 -19.53 4.62 3.04
C VAL A 113 -20.56 4.75 4.16
N PHE A 114 -20.13 5.14 5.37
CA PHE A 114 -21.02 5.39 6.50
C PHE A 114 -22.03 6.51 6.22
N ILE A 115 -21.55 7.66 5.74
CA ILE A 115 -22.40 8.83 5.40
C ILE A 115 -23.41 8.47 4.31
N LYS A 116 -23.01 7.63 3.34
CA LYS A 116 -23.89 7.19 2.24
C LYS A 116 -24.76 5.98 2.60
N ALA A 117 -24.67 5.45 3.82
CA ALA A 117 -25.30 4.20 4.23
C ALA A 117 -25.09 3.05 3.23
N GLY A 118 -23.87 2.94 2.70
CA GLY A 118 -23.55 2.03 1.58
C GLY A 118 -23.39 0.57 2.01
N ALA A 119 -23.74 -0.35 1.11
CA ALA A 119 -23.54 -1.80 1.30
C ALA A 119 -22.06 -2.23 1.35
N ALA A 120 -21.13 -1.37 0.91
CA ALA A 120 -19.69 -1.65 0.86
C ALA A 120 -18.95 -1.47 2.20
N HIS A 121 -19.66 -1.39 3.32
CA HIS A 121 -19.07 -1.09 4.64
C HIS A 121 -18.12 -2.19 5.12
N LEU A 122 -18.44 -3.46 4.86
CA LEU A 122 -17.57 -4.61 5.19
C LEU A 122 -16.24 -4.55 4.44
N GLN A 123 -16.27 -4.21 3.15
CA GLN A 123 -15.06 -4.04 2.36
C GLN A 123 -14.23 -2.86 2.88
N ALA A 124 -14.87 -1.73 3.15
CA ALA A 124 -14.20 -0.53 3.63
C ALA A 124 -13.52 -0.74 5.00
N VAL A 125 -14.18 -1.41 5.95
CA VAL A 125 -13.56 -1.73 7.25
C VAL A 125 -12.46 -2.78 7.09
N GLY A 126 -12.62 -3.75 6.19
CA GLY A 126 -11.58 -4.73 5.86
C GLY A 126 -10.30 -4.08 5.34
N THR A 127 -10.43 -3.04 4.50
CA THR A 127 -9.27 -2.25 4.07
C THR A 127 -8.60 -1.54 5.24
N VAL A 128 -9.36 -0.99 6.20
CA VAL A 128 -8.77 -0.38 7.41
C VAL A 128 -7.98 -1.42 8.20
N TRP A 129 -8.51 -2.63 8.39
CA TRP A 129 -7.82 -3.71 9.09
C TRP A 129 -6.51 -4.09 8.41
N GLU A 130 -6.56 -4.30 7.10
CA GLU A 130 -5.37 -4.61 6.30
C GLU A 130 -4.28 -3.57 6.51
N LYS A 131 -4.62 -2.27 6.40
CA LYS A 131 -3.64 -1.20 6.56
C LYS A 131 -3.14 -1.05 8.00
N CYS A 132 -3.98 -1.29 9.00
CA CYS A 132 -3.55 -1.33 10.40
C CYS A 132 -2.60 -2.51 10.68
N ASN A 133 -2.81 -3.68 10.06
CA ASN A 133 -1.94 -4.84 10.26
C ASN A 133 -0.54 -4.63 9.67
N VAL A 134 -0.41 -3.87 8.59
CA VAL A 134 0.90 -3.50 7.99
C VAL A 134 1.80 -2.77 8.99
N VAL A 135 1.25 -2.12 10.03
CA VAL A 135 2.05 -1.46 11.07
C VAL A 135 2.99 -2.43 11.78
N GLU A 136 2.60 -3.70 11.93
CA GLU A 136 3.43 -4.72 12.58
C GLU A 136 4.64 -5.13 11.72
N THR A 137 4.58 -4.89 10.41
CA THR A 137 5.64 -5.25 9.45
C THR A 137 6.55 -4.07 9.08
N ILE A 138 6.28 -2.87 9.61
CA ILE A 138 7.13 -1.70 9.35
C ILE A 138 8.52 -1.97 9.95
N PRO A 139 9.60 -1.70 9.18
CA PRO A 139 10.97 -1.76 9.69
C PRO A 139 11.14 -0.91 10.95
N LYS A 140 11.85 -1.42 11.97
CA LYS A 140 11.96 -0.73 13.27
C LYS A 140 13.18 0.18 13.39
N ASP A 141 14.04 0.18 12.37
CA ASP A 141 15.14 1.11 12.21
C ASP A 141 15.39 1.44 10.73
N ASN A 142 16.18 2.49 10.48
CA ASN A 142 16.43 2.98 9.14
C ASN A 142 17.25 2.02 8.27
N LYS A 143 18.11 1.20 8.88
CA LYS A 143 18.92 0.24 8.12
C LYS A 143 18.00 -0.81 7.50
N ASP A 144 17.08 -1.33 8.29
CA ASP A 144 16.08 -2.29 7.81
C ASP A 144 15.14 -1.63 6.80
N ALA A 145 14.73 -0.37 7.01
CA ALA A 145 13.91 0.37 6.06
C ALA A 145 14.58 0.52 4.68
N VAL A 146 15.85 0.92 4.66
CA VAL A 146 16.63 1.01 3.42
C VAL A 146 16.83 -0.37 2.80
N SER A 147 17.09 -1.40 3.62
CA SER A 147 17.26 -2.77 3.14
C SER A 147 15.99 -3.30 2.46
N CYS A 148 14.80 -3.01 3.00
CA CYS A 148 13.52 -3.35 2.39
C CYS A 148 13.37 -2.71 1.00
N ILE A 149 13.68 -1.42 0.87
CA ILE A 149 13.62 -0.72 -0.43
C ILE A 149 14.58 -1.35 -1.42
N LEU A 150 15.84 -1.57 -1.04
CA LEU A 150 16.85 -2.15 -1.93
C LEU A 150 16.46 -3.55 -2.40
N LYS A 151 15.92 -4.40 -1.50
CA LYS A 151 15.40 -5.72 -1.87
C LYS A 151 14.23 -5.64 -2.84
N GLY A 152 13.32 -4.68 -2.64
CA GLY A 152 12.22 -4.43 -3.57
C GLY A 152 12.72 -4.01 -4.96
N GLN A 153 13.69 -3.11 -5.04
CA GLN A 153 14.29 -2.71 -6.31
C GLN A 153 15.03 -3.87 -6.99
N TYR A 154 15.76 -4.67 -6.21
CA TYR A 154 16.41 -5.87 -6.73
C TYR A 154 15.41 -6.87 -7.31
N GLY A 155 14.28 -7.10 -6.62
CA GLY A 155 13.20 -7.96 -7.11
C GLY A 155 12.64 -7.48 -8.45
N ILE A 156 12.36 -6.17 -8.58
CA ILE A 156 11.87 -5.60 -9.85
C ILE A 156 12.87 -5.83 -11.00
N ILE A 157 14.17 -5.63 -10.74
CA ILE A 157 15.22 -5.86 -11.75
C ILE A 157 15.29 -7.33 -12.12
N GLN A 158 15.15 -8.22 -11.14
CA GLN A 158 15.14 -9.66 -11.36
C GLN A 158 13.92 -10.08 -12.21
N ASP A 159 12.71 -9.66 -11.83
CA ASP A 159 11.48 -9.94 -12.58
C ASP A 159 11.60 -9.45 -14.03
N ALA A 160 12.09 -8.22 -14.25
CA ALA A 160 12.29 -7.69 -15.60
C ALA A 160 13.35 -8.45 -16.40
N THR A 161 14.38 -8.98 -15.74
CA THR A 161 15.40 -9.82 -16.41
C THR A 161 14.80 -11.15 -16.82
N GLU A 162 14.02 -11.79 -15.94
CA GLU A 162 13.31 -13.05 -16.22
C GLU A 162 12.27 -12.89 -17.35
N GLU A 163 11.56 -11.75 -17.39
CA GLU A 163 10.65 -11.38 -18.46
C GLU A 163 11.37 -11.26 -19.81
N LEU A 164 12.52 -10.56 -19.87
CA LEU A 164 13.33 -10.43 -21.09
C LEU A 164 13.87 -11.77 -21.59
N GLU A 165 14.41 -12.60 -20.69
CA GLU A 165 14.90 -13.93 -21.06
C GLU A 165 13.78 -14.83 -21.59
N THR A 166 12.58 -14.73 -20.99
CA THR A 166 11.42 -15.48 -21.46
C THR A 166 11.00 -15.03 -22.85
N ALA A 167 10.93 -13.71 -23.10
CA ALA A 167 10.61 -13.16 -24.41
C ALA A 167 11.59 -13.64 -25.49
N ILE A 168 12.90 -13.62 -25.22
CA ILE A 168 13.92 -14.11 -26.16
C ILE A 168 13.72 -15.59 -26.49
N ARG A 169 13.51 -16.44 -25.46
CA ARG A 169 13.29 -17.88 -25.68
C ARG A 169 12.01 -18.15 -26.48
N THR A 170 10.95 -17.40 -26.25
CA THR A 170 9.69 -17.55 -27.01
C THR A 170 9.87 -17.13 -28.47
N ASP A 171 10.56 -16.02 -28.74
CA ASP A 171 10.86 -15.57 -30.11
C ASP A 171 11.71 -16.60 -30.88
N ASP A 172 12.73 -17.18 -30.24
CA ASP A 172 13.55 -18.24 -30.84
C ASP A 172 12.74 -19.51 -31.14
N MET A 173 11.79 -19.88 -30.26
CA MET A 173 10.89 -21.01 -30.48
C MET A 173 9.88 -20.76 -31.61
N GLU A 174 9.39 -19.52 -31.76
CA GLU A 174 8.53 -19.14 -32.89
C GLU A 174 9.30 -19.17 -34.21
N ALA A 175 10.57 -18.74 -34.21
CA ALA A 175 11.47 -18.82 -35.37
C ALA A 175 11.81 -20.28 -35.77
N GLU A 176 12.00 -21.17 -34.78
CA GLU A 176 12.29 -22.59 -35.01
C GLU A 176 11.05 -23.44 -35.36
N SER A 177 9.85 -23.01 -34.96
CA SER A 177 8.60 -23.74 -35.25
C SER A 177 8.18 -23.72 -36.73
N GLY A 178 8.88 -22.97 -37.59
CA GLY A 178 8.92 -23.23 -39.03
C GLY A 178 7.54 -23.41 -39.69
N GLU A 179 6.52 -22.64 -39.31
CA GLU A 179 5.34 -22.54 -40.15
C GLU A 179 5.74 -21.76 -41.40
N ARG A 180 5.98 -22.49 -42.49
CA ARG A 180 6.00 -21.91 -43.84
C ARG A 180 4.71 -21.11 -43.97
N ILE A 181 4.81 -19.80 -43.97
CA ILE A 181 3.72 -18.93 -44.41
C ILE A 181 3.38 -19.42 -45.82
N PRO A 182 2.16 -19.94 -46.07
CA PRO A 182 1.79 -20.31 -47.42
C PRO A 182 1.76 -19.01 -48.21
N VAL A 183 2.68 -18.86 -49.17
CA VAL A 183 2.57 -17.81 -50.17
C VAL A 183 1.21 -18.01 -50.83
N ARG A 184 0.39 -16.96 -50.76
CA ARG A 184 -1.04 -16.93 -51.14
C ARG A 184 -1.34 -17.40 -52.58
N ASN A 185 -0.33 -17.79 -53.36
CA ASN A 185 -0.42 -18.17 -54.77
C ASN A 185 0.22 -19.54 -55.11
N GLY A 186 0.13 -20.55 -54.24
CA GLY A 186 0.17 -21.96 -54.67
C GLY A 186 1.48 -22.51 -55.26
N PHE A 187 2.64 -21.89 -55.03
CA PHE A 187 3.94 -22.47 -55.38
C PHE A 187 4.82 -22.60 -54.13
N THR A 188 5.25 -23.84 -53.83
CA THR A 188 6.26 -24.12 -52.81
C THR A 188 7.65 -23.87 -53.39
N GLN A 189 8.43 -22.97 -52.78
CA GLN A 189 9.87 -22.88 -53.09
C GLN A 189 10.63 -24.05 -52.43
N PRO A 190 11.51 -24.75 -53.18
CA PRO A 190 12.42 -25.72 -52.58
C PRO A 190 13.54 -25.00 -51.81
N PRO A 191 14.19 -25.69 -50.86
CA PRO A 191 15.25 -25.09 -50.03
C PRO A 191 16.44 -24.69 -50.90
N GLU A 192 16.90 -23.45 -50.78
CA GLU A 192 18.18 -23.03 -51.35
C GLU A 192 19.29 -23.84 -50.67
N ILE A 193 19.87 -24.76 -51.44
CA ILE A 193 21.14 -25.39 -51.10
C ILE A 193 22.21 -24.32 -51.29
N TYR A 194 22.73 -23.76 -50.20
CA TYR A 194 23.98 -23.00 -50.23
C TYR A 194 25.12 -23.96 -50.58
N LEU A 195 25.32 -24.16 -51.87
CA LEU A 195 26.51 -24.80 -52.42
C LEU A 195 27.62 -23.75 -52.50
N VAL A 196 28.66 -24.02 -51.72
CA VAL A 196 29.99 -23.44 -51.74
C VAL A 196 30.47 -23.19 -53.17
N CYS A 197 30.90 -21.97 -53.47
CA CYS A 197 31.81 -21.71 -54.59
C CYS A 197 33.01 -20.92 -54.08
N ALA A 198 34.14 -21.62 -54.09
CA ALA A 198 35.48 -21.08 -53.93
C ALA A 198 35.82 -20.07 -55.02
N GLY A 199 36.62 -19.07 -54.63
CA GLY A 199 37.40 -18.19 -55.50
C GLY A 199 38.66 -17.80 -54.74
#